data_AF-A0A6A1CIS5-F1
#
_entry.id   AF-A0A6A1CIS5-F1
#
_cell.length_a   1.000
_cell.length_b   1.000
_cell.length_c   1.000
_cell.angle_alpha   90.00
_cell.angle_beta   90.00
_cell.angle_gamma   90.00
#
_symmetry.space_group_name_H-M   'P 1'
#
loop_
_entity.id
_entity.type
_entity.pdbx_description
1 polymer ?
#
loop_
_entity_poly.entity_id
_entity_poly.type
_entity_poly.pdbx_seq_one_letter_code
_entity_poly.pdbx_strand_id
1 'polypeptide(L)'
;MNINSETKYCQTCGIPLDIDYTNLKVDQNEEYCDYCLKNGVKLYDFSMDYLIYLWGLFPEEYYKEVGIRHTSSELREIMSRRLPEIKRWKQKINTAHIQYELVIRVQEYINCHLFDDLDSEKLSQIVCISKYHFRRLFKAVCGDSLGNYIQRLRLEYIAFKLISTNVSVSEILSQINYQNKHTLSRAFKNYFNCSIPEFRKRHSNACSEGKNPIQIEPSIERVPHTRIAYLKLERTHHVSHSFSVLWKQVLQFSESYGLLSKGCKYVSMTLDYPFITLEEQSRFMVGVTLPQSFKIPKGFGVYEVPAGEYAIFRFKGLYHELNRVYRYIYLDWL
;
A
#
# COMPACT_ATOMS: atom_id res chain seq x y z
N MET A 1 1.96 -32.18 -43.84
CA MET A 1 1.36 -32.63 -42.58
C MET A 1 0.58 -31.46 -42.00
N ASN A 2 -0.74 -31.46 -42.15
CA ASN A 2 -1.62 -30.61 -41.34
C ASN A 2 -1.80 -31.29 -40.00
N ILE A 3 -1.49 -30.59 -38.90
CA ILE A 3 -2.30 -30.49 -37.68
C ILE A 3 -1.80 -29.19 -37.02
N ASN A 4 -2.64 -28.17 -37.12
CA ASN A 4 -2.57 -26.97 -36.29
C ASN A 4 -3.02 -27.41 -34.89
N SER A 5 -2.11 -27.99 -34.10
CA SER A 5 -2.38 -28.22 -32.68
C SER A 5 -2.15 -26.90 -31.97
N GLU A 6 -3.23 -26.27 -31.55
CA GLU A 6 -3.18 -25.13 -30.63
C GLU A 6 -2.36 -25.55 -29.41
N THR A 7 -1.12 -25.05 -29.29
CA THR A 7 -0.25 -25.34 -28.14
C THR A 7 -1.01 -25.03 -26.86
N LYS A 8 -1.27 -26.05 -26.05
CA LYS A 8 -1.94 -25.89 -24.76
C LYS A 8 -0.94 -25.31 -23.77
N TYR A 9 -1.35 -24.33 -22.97
CA TYR A 9 -0.51 -23.71 -21.96
C TYR A 9 -1.07 -23.95 -20.56
N CYS A 10 -0.17 -24.11 -19.58
CA CYS A 10 -0.51 -24.19 -18.16
C CYS A 10 -1.35 -22.98 -17.75
N GLN A 11 -2.53 -23.25 -17.19
CA GLN A 11 -3.49 -22.23 -16.83
C GLN A 11 -3.02 -21.32 -15.68
N THR A 12 -1.86 -21.56 -15.06
CA THR A 12 -1.27 -20.69 -14.03
C THR A 12 -0.06 -19.93 -14.56
N CYS A 13 0.98 -20.62 -14.99
CA CYS A 13 2.28 -20.03 -15.31
C CYS A 13 2.56 -19.84 -16.80
N GLY A 14 1.73 -20.35 -17.70
CA GLY A 14 1.88 -20.18 -19.14
C GLY A 14 3.00 -20.98 -19.82
N ILE A 15 3.52 -22.01 -19.16
CA ILE A 15 4.43 -23.01 -19.78
C ILE A 15 3.63 -23.86 -20.78
N PRO A 16 4.16 -24.20 -21.97
CA PRO A 16 3.55 -25.16 -22.89
C PRO A 16 3.38 -26.55 -22.25
N LEU A 17 2.22 -27.17 -22.42
CA LEU A 17 1.89 -28.50 -21.89
C LEU A 17 2.04 -29.62 -22.92
N ASP A 18 2.29 -29.26 -24.18
CA ASP A 18 2.45 -30.14 -25.34
C ASP A 18 3.89 -30.63 -25.53
N ILE A 19 4.77 -30.37 -24.57
CA ILE A 19 6.13 -30.90 -24.54
C ILE A 19 6.08 -32.34 -24.03
N ASP A 20 6.70 -33.25 -24.76
CA ASP A 20 6.58 -34.70 -24.54
C ASP A 20 7.27 -35.14 -23.23
N TYR A 21 6.52 -35.10 -22.13
CA TYR A 21 6.94 -35.59 -20.81
C TYR A 21 6.87 -37.12 -20.77
N THR A 22 7.66 -37.82 -21.59
CA THR A 22 7.70 -39.29 -21.70
C THR A 22 8.14 -40.03 -20.43
N ASN A 23 8.37 -39.35 -19.30
CA ASN A 23 8.91 -39.96 -18.08
C ASN A 23 8.18 -39.69 -16.76
N LEU A 24 6.97 -39.13 -16.74
CA LEU A 24 6.23 -38.92 -15.49
C LEU A 24 4.89 -39.70 -15.46
N LYS A 25 4.84 -40.65 -14.52
CA LYS A 25 3.75 -41.59 -14.27
C LYS A 25 2.51 -40.91 -13.66
N VAL A 26 1.35 -41.27 -14.22
CA VAL A 26 -0.03 -41.36 -13.65
C VAL A 26 -0.62 -40.07 -13.03
N ASP A 27 -1.80 -39.69 -13.54
CA ASP A 27 -2.57 -38.43 -13.34
C ASP A 27 -2.03 -37.19 -14.09
N GLN A 28 -2.05 -37.24 -15.42
CA GLN A 28 -1.77 -36.06 -16.26
C GLN A 28 -2.92 -35.04 -16.16
N ASN A 29 -2.64 -33.89 -15.58
CA ASN A 29 -3.54 -32.74 -15.62
C ASN A 29 -3.37 -32.01 -16.96
N GLU A 30 -4.41 -32.00 -17.80
CA GLU A 30 -4.36 -31.34 -19.12
C GLU A 30 -4.38 -29.79 -19.07
N GLU A 31 -4.62 -29.20 -17.90
CA GLU A 31 -4.75 -27.74 -17.73
C GLU A 31 -3.60 -27.10 -16.94
N TYR A 32 -2.85 -27.85 -16.13
CA TYR A 32 -1.82 -27.29 -15.24
C TYR A 32 -0.54 -28.13 -15.28
N CYS A 33 0.63 -27.48 -15.23
CA CYS A 33 1.90 -28.18 -15.06
C CYS A 33 2.11 -28.64 -13.61
N ASP A 34 2.94 -29.67 -13.43
CA ASP A 34 3.23 -30.31 -12.14
C ASP A 34 3.78 -29.36 -11.06
N TYR A 35 4.40 -28.24 -11.47
CA TYR A 35 4.87 -27.20 -10.55
C TYR A 35 3.74 -26.31 -10.02
N CYS A 36 2.70 -26.09 -10.82
CA CYS A 36 1.58 -25.23 -10.45
C CYS A 36 0.51 -26.00 -9.68
N LEU A 37 0.42 -27.32 -9.92
CA LEU A 37 -0.55 -28.20 -9.30
C LEU A 37 0.09 -29.56 -9.01
N LYS A 38 0.18 -29.92 -7.72
CA LYS A 38 0.66 -31.23 -7.29
C LYS A 38 -0.42 -31.89 -6.42
N ASN A 39 -0.84 -33.10 -6.77
CA ASN A 39 -1.89 -33.85 -6.07
C ASN A 39 -3.22 -33.05 -5.89
N GLY A 40 -3.59 -32.24 -6.89
CA GLY A 40 -4.81 -31.42 -6.85
C GLY A 40 -4.74 -30.15 -5.97
N VAL A 41 -3.59 -29.85 -5.35
CA VAL A 41 -3.39 -28.63 -4.54
C VAL A 41 -2.57 -27.62 -5.34
N LYS A 42 -3.07 -26.38 -5.44
CA LYS A 42 -2.30 -25.26 -6.02
C LYS A 42 -1.17 -24.88 -5.06
N LEU A 43 0.06 -24.96 -5.53
CA LEU A 43 1.22 -24.70 -4.69
C LEU A 43 1.42 -23.19 -4.42
N TYR A 44 1.00 -22.31 -5.35
CA TYR A 44 1.14 -20.85 -5.22
C TYR A 44 0.05 -20.07 -5.99
N ASP A 45 -0.38 -18.91 -5.48
CA ASP A 45 -1.34 -17.99 -6.14
C ASP A 45 -0.72 -16.61 -6.42
N PHE A 46 0.24 -16.56 -7.33
CA PHE A 46 0.92 -15.34 -7.73
C PHE A 46 0.07 -14.47 -8.67
N SER A 47 0.30 -13.14 -8.65
CA SER A 47 -0.27 -12.22 -9.64
C SER A 47 0.38 -12.42 -11.02
N MET A 48 -0.32 -12.03 -12.09
CA MET A 48 0.21 -12.13 -13.46
C MET A 48 1.52 -11.35 -13.63
N ASP A 49 1.57 -10.12 -13.12
CA ASP A 49 2.78 -9.28 -13.19
C ASP A 49 3.96 -9.89 -12.43
N TYR A 50 3.69 -10.51 -11.28
CA TYR A 50 4.72 -11.22 -10.52
C TYR A 50 5.20 -12.49 -11.23
N LEU A 51 4.33 -13.20 -11.94
CA LEU A 51 4.73 -14.33 -12.77
C LEU A 51 5.60 -13.91 -13.97
N ILE A 52 5.26 -12.81 -14.64
CA ILE A 52 6.10 -12.24 -15.73
C ILE A 52 7.48 -11.86 -15.18
N TYR A 53 7.50 -11.24 -14.00
CA TYR A 53 8.74 -10.87 -13.32
C TYR A 53 9.59 -12.10 -12.95
N LEU A 54 9.00 -13.11 -12.31
CA LEU A 54 9.67 -14.35 -11.93
C LEU A 54 10.25 -15.06 -13.15
N TRP A 55 9.50 -15.17 -14.24
CA TRP A 55 10.00 -15.75 -15.48
C TRP A 55 11.22 -14.99 -16.00
N GLY A 56 11.14 -13.65 -16.05
CA GLY A 56 12.29 -12.84 -16.47
C GLY A 56 13.53 -12.96 -15.57
N LEU A 57 13.38 -13.36 -14.30
CA LEU A 57 14.51 -13.59 -13.39
C LEU A 57 15.22 -14.93 -13.64
N PHE A 58 14.50 -15.95 -14.11
CA PHE A 58 15.00 -17.32 -14.23
C PHE A 58 14.77 -17.92 -15.63
N PRO A 59 15.35 -17.33 -16.71
CA PRO A 59 15.20 -17.84 -18.07
C PRO A 59 15.72 -19.27 -18.27
N GLU A 60 16.69 -19.70 -17.47
CA GLU A 60 17.22 -21.06 -17.46
C GLU A 60 16.18 -22.12 -17.05
N GLU A 61 15.29 -21.80 -16.12
CA GLU A 61 14.20 -22.72 -15.72
C GLU A 61 13.18 -22.86 -16.85
N TYR A 62 12.90 -21.79 -17.58
CA TYR A 62 12.06 -21.87 -18.78
C TYR A 62 12.72 -22.70 -19.88
N TYR A 63 14.04 -22.58 -20.07
CA TYR A 63 14.79 -23.40 -21.02
C TYR A 63 14.74 -24.90 -20.68
N LYS A 64 14.86 -25.26 -19.39
CA LYS A 64 14.77 -26.67 -18.96
C LYS A 64 13.45 -27.31 -19.35
N GLU A 65 12.36 -26.55 -19.27
CA GLU A 65 11.03 -27.05 -19.59
C GLU A 65 10.78 -27.04 -21.10
N VAL A 66 11.11 -25.96 -21.81
CA VAL A 66 10.69 -25.73 -23.20
C VAL A 66 11.75 -26.07 -24.23
N GLY A 67 13.02 -26.23 -23.83
CA GLY A 67 14.14 -26.50 -24.72
C GLY A 67 14.56 -25.32 -25.61
N ILE A 68 13.90 -24.15 -25.47
CA ILE A 68 14.18 -22.93 -26.24
C ILE A 68 14.83 -21.90 -25.33
N ARG A 69 15.99 -21.37 -25.74
CA ARG A 69 16.70 -20.32 -25.00
C ARG A 69 16.07 -18.96 -25.29
N HIS A 70 15.76 -18.24 -24.23
CA HIS A 70 15.34 -16.84 -24.27
C HIS A 70 16.16 -16.03 -23.27
N THR A 71 16.41 -14.77 -23.60
CA THR A 71 16.90 -13.78 -22.63
C THR A 71 15.80 -13.40 -21.66
N SER A 72 16.17 -12.83 -20.51
CA SER A 72 15.23 -12.28 -19.53
C SER A 72 14.23 -11.29 -20.13
N SER A 73 14.66 -10.46 -21.10
CA SER A 73 13.80 -9.47 -21.74
C SER A 73 12.79 -10.12 -22.69
N GLU A 74 13.25 -11.05 -23.53
CA GLU A 74 12.39 -11.80 -24.45
C GLU A 74 11.35 -12.63 -23.70
N LEU A 75 11.74 -13.25 -22.59
CA LEU A 75 10.83 -14.07 -21.80
C LEU A 75 9.74 -13.23 -21.13
N ARG A 76 10.08 -12.03 -20.64
CA ARG A 76 9.08 -11.07 -20.12
C ARG A 76 8.09 -10.67 -21.22
N GLU A 77 8.57 -10.40 -22.42
CA GLU A 77 7.71 -10.04 -23.55
C GLU A 77 6.79 -11.19 -23.97
N ILE A 78 7.33 -12.41 -24.07
CA ILE A 78 6.57 -13.63 -24.35
C ILE A 78 5.46 -13.82 -23.31
N MET A 79 5.79 -13.75 -22.03
CA MET A 79 4.83 -13.94 -20.95
C MET A 79 3.80 -12.82 -20.87
N SER A 80 4.20 -11.58 -21.15
CA SER A 80 3.30 -10.42 -21.19
C SER A 80 2.24 -10.54 -22.29
N ARG A 81 2.56 -11.19 -23.40
CA ARG A 81 1.60 -11.47 -24.48
C ARG A 81 0.77 -12.73 -24.21
N ARG A 82 1.39 -13.77 -23.63
CA ARG A 82 0.77 -15.09 -23.47
C ARG A 82 -0.17 -15.18 -22.27
N LEU A 83 0.27 -14.73 -21.09
CA LEU A 83 -0.52 -14.90 -19.87
C LEU A 83 -1.93 -14.30 -19.98
N PRO A 84 -2.16 -13.11 -20.56
CA PRO A 84 -3.50 -12.55 -20.71
C PRO A 84 -4.51 -13.43 -21.49
N GLU A 85 -4.04 -14.27 -22.42
CA GLU A 85 -4.89 -15.09 -23.29
C GLU A 85 -5.32 -16.43 -22.66
N ILE A 86 -4.66 -16.84 -21.58
CA ILE A 86 -4.93 -18.10 -20.85
C ILE A 86 -6.26 -17.97 -20.09
N LYS A 87 -7.15 -18.99 -20.10
CA LYS A 87 -8.51 -18.90 -19.54
C LYS A 87 -8.57 -18.32 -18.12
N ARG A 88 -7.64 -18.72 -17.23
CA ARG A 88 -7.50 -18.16 -15.86
C ARG A 88 -7.40 -16.63 -15.85
N TRP A 89 -6.57 -16.09 -16.73
CA TRP A 89 -6.26 -14.66 -16.86
C TRP A 89 -7.22 -13.94 -17.81
N LYS A 90 -7.78 -14.66 -18.79
CA LYS A 90 -8.82 -14.17 -19.70
C LYS A 90 -10.12 -13.86 -18.97
N GLN A 91 -10.48 -14.65 -17.94
CA GLN A 91 -11.62 -14.36 -17.07
C GLN A 91 -11.29 -13.37 -15.94
N LYS A 92 -10.04 -13.31 -15.51
CA LYS A 92 -9.52 -12.23 -14.67
C LYS A 92 -8.86 -11.17 -15.55
N ILE A 93 -9.67 -10.34 -16.24
CA ILE A 93 -9.23 -8.94 -16.46
C ILE A 93 -8.61 -8.53 -15.13
N ASN A 94 -7.33 -8.15 -15.13
CA ASN A 94 -6.57 -7.83 -13.93
C ASN A 94 -7.27 -6.64 -13.26
N THR A 95 -8.37 -6.90 -12.55
CA THR A 95 -9.20 -5.93 -11.86
C THR A 95 -8.61 -5.66 -10.50
N ALA A 96 -7.50 -6.33 -10.12
CA ALA A 96 -6.81 -6.06 -8.87
C ALA A 96 -6.40 -4.59 -8.78
N HIS A 97 -5.86 -4.01 -9.87
CA HIS A 97 -5.54 -2.58 -9.89
C HIS A 97 -6.78 -1.69 -9.73
N ILE A 98 -7.89 -1.99 -10.43
CA ILE A 98 -9.16 -1.26 -10.31
C ILE A 98 -9.72 -1.39 -8.89
N GLN A 99 -9.78 -2.60 -8.36
CA GLN A 99 -10.27 -2.93 -7.02
C GLN A 99 -9.45 -2.21 -5.94
N TYR A 100 -8.12 -2.17 -6.12
CA TYR A 100 -7.22 -1.44 -5.25
C TYR A 100 -7.45 0.08 -5.34
N GLU A 101 -7.63 0.61 -6.55
CA GLU A 101 -7.97 2.03 -6.78
C GLU A 101 -9.30 2.42 -6.12
N LEU A 102 -10.34 1.57 -6.20
CA LEU A 102 -11.61 1.79 -5.50
C LEU A 102 -11.40 1.89 -3.98
N VAL A 103 -10.57 1.01 -3.40
CA VAL A 103 -10.28 1.05 -1.96
C VAL A 103 -9.49 2.31 -1.59
N ILE A 104 -8.51 2.72 -2.40
CA ILE A 104 -7.77 3.97 -2.18
C ILE A 104 -8.72 5.16 -2.12
N ARG A 105 -9.62 5.29 -3.10
CA ARG A 105 -10.60 6.40 -3.15
C ARG A 105 -11.47 6.46 -1.90
N VAL A 106 -11.90 5.29 -1.41
CA VAL A 106 -12.67 5.20 -0.17
C VAL A 106 -11.82 5.59 1.06
N GLN A 107 -10.56 5.18 1.11
CA GLN A 107 -9.66 5.55 2.21
C GLN A 107 -9.37 7.05 2.25
N GLU A 108 -9.18 7.68 1.08
CA GLU A 108 -9.04 9.13 0.96
C GLU A 108 -10.28 9.84 1.50
N TYR A 109 -11.47 9.38 1.11
CA TYR A 109 -12.72 9.89 1.66
C TYR A 109 -12.78 9.72 3.18
N ILE A 110 -12.46 8.54 3.72
CA ILE A 110 -12.44 8.30 5.17
C ILE A 110 -11.45 9.25 5.87
N ASN A 111 -10.28 9.50 5.30
CA ASN A 111 -9.30 10.41 5.91
C ASN A 111 -9.81 11.85 5.99
N CYS A 112 -10.57 12.32 4.99
CA CYS A 112 -11.17 13.65 4.98
C CYS A 112 -12.45 13.76 5.84
N HIS A 113 -13.14 12.64 6.04
CA HIS A 113 -14.47 12.57 6.67
C HIS A 113 -14.48 11.68 7.92
N LEU A 114 -13.33 11.58 8.62
CA LEU A 114 -13.09 10.55 9.62
C LEU A 114 -14.16 10.50 10.73
N PHE A 115 -14.70 11.65 11.12
CA PHE A 115 -15.69 11.77 12.19
C PHE A 115 -17.14 11.88 11.70
N ASP A 116 -17.37 11.80 10.40
CA ASP A 116 -18.72 11.79 9.84
C ASP A 116 -19.42 10.45 10.13
N ASP A 117 -20.72 10.39 9.85
CA ASP A 117 -21.48 9.14 9.89
C ASP A 117 -21.12 8.28 8.67
N LEU A 118 -20.10 7.43 8.86
CA LEU A 118 -19.55 6.54 7.86
C LEU A 118 -20.09 5.11 8.05
N ASP A 119 -20.75 4.58 7.03
CA ASP A 119 -21.15 3.18 6.98
C ASP A 119 -20.78 2.53 5.63
N SER A 120 -20.95 1.21 5.56
CA SER A 120 -20.65 0.46 4.35
C SER A 120 -21.58 0.78 3.18
N GLU A 121 -22.77 1.35 3.44
CA GLU A 121 -23.73 1.71 2.38
C GLU A 121 -23.24 2.96 1.65
N LYS A 122 -23.05 4.06 2.39
CA LYS A 122 -22.52 5.34 1.93
C LYS A 122 -21.19 5.16 1.19
N LEU A 123 -20.25 4.42 1.81
CA LEU A 123 -18.93 4.24 1.23
C LEU A 123 -18.96 3.37 -0.04
N SER A 124 -19.89 2.42 -0.15
CA SER A 124 -20.04 1.62 -1.37
C SER A 124 -20.63 2.41 -2.55
N GLN A 125 -21.45 3.44 -2.26
CA GLN A 125 -22.01 4.33 -3.27
C GLN A 125 -20.95 5.23 -3.90
N ILE A 126 -19.94 5.68 -3.14
CA ILE A 126 -18.81 6.49 -3.64
C ILE A 126 -18.06 5.79 -4.79
N VAL A 127 -18.00 4.45 -4.73
CA VAL A 127 -17.29 3.59 -5.68
C VAL A 127 -18.23 2.78 -6.57
N CYS A 128 -19.54 3.04 -6.52
CA CYS A 128 -20.56 2.44 -7.38
C CYS A 128 -20.55 0.89 -7.39
N ILE A 129 -20.31 0.25 -6.24
CA ILE A 129 -20.34 -1.22 -6.11
C ILE A 129 -21.30 -1.65 -5.00
N SER A 130 -21.75 -2.91 -5.03
CA SER A 130 -22.63 -3.41 -3.98
C SER A 130 -21.93 -3.44 -2.62
N LYS A 131 -22.66 -3.09 -1.55
CA LYS A 131 -22.20 -3.16 -0.16
C LYS A 131 -21.52 -4.48 0.21
N TYR A 132 -22.07 -5.60 -0.23
CA TYR A 132 -21.50 -6.93 0.05
C TYR A 132 -20.16 -7.16 -0.66
N HIS A 133 -20.04 -6.71 -1.91
CA HIS A 133 -18.77 -6.77 -2.63
C HIS A 133 -17.75 -5.82 -2.00
N PHE A 134 -18.14 -4.59 -1.70
CA PHE A 134 -17.30 -3.59 -1.04
C PHE A 134 -16.73 -4.08 0.28
N ARG A 135 -17.54 -4.66 1.18
CA ARG A 135 -17.05 -5.19 2.46
C ARG A 135 -16.00 -6.27 2.30
N ARG A 136 -16.17 -7.19 1.34
CA ARG A 136 -15.20 -8.24 1.04
C ARG A 136 -13.93 -7.66 0.45
N LEU A 137 -14.08 -6.75 -0.50
CA LEU A 137 -12.97 -6.06 -1.16
C LEU A 137 -12.13 -5.26 -0.17
N PHE A 138 -12.77 -4.41 0.64
CA PHE A 138 -12.09 -3.59 1.64
C PHE A 138 -11.31 -4.45 2.64
N LYS A 139 -11.92 -5.53 3.15
CA LYS A 139 -11.22 -6.45 4.06
C LYS A 139 -10.04 -7.15 3.40
N ALA A 140 -10.18 -7.54 2.13
CA ALA A 140 -9.10 -8.19 1.39
C ALA A 140 -7.90 -7.25 1.16
N VAL A 141 -8.15 -5.97 0.90
CA VAL A 141 -7.10 -4.97 0.64
C VAL A 141 -6.50 -4.40 1.93
N CYS A 142 -7.32 -4.06 2.92
CA CYS A 142 -6.88 -3.40 4.15
C CYS A 142 -6.52 -4.38 5.29
N GLY A 143 -6.89 -5.66 5.18
CA GLY A 143 -6.67 -6.68 6.19
C GLY A 143 -7.69 -6.70 7.34
N ASP A 144 -8.47 -5.62 7.53
CA ASP A 144 -9.45 -5.50 8.60
C ASP A 144 -10.85 -5.13 8.09
N SER A 145 -11.88 -5.32 8.93
CA SER A 145 -13.22 -4.84 8.60
C SER A 145 -13.25 -3.31 8.54
N LEU A 146 -14.12 -2.76 7.70
CA LEU A 146 -14.29 -1.31 7.55
C LEU A 146 -14.53 -0.60 8.90
N GLY A 147 -15.37 -1.17 9.75
CA GLY A 147 -15.67 -0.61 11.07
C GLY A 147 -14.43 -0.57 11.97
N ASN A 148 -13.65 -1.66 12.01
CA ASN A 148 -12.41 -1.72 12.79
C ASN A 148 -11.38 -0.73 12.24
N TYR A 149 -11.28 -0.59 10.92
CA TYR A 149 -10.38 0.37 10.28
C TYR A 149 -10.71 1.81 10.68
N ILE A 150 -11.97 2.22 10.53
CA ILE A 150 -12.41 3.57 10.91
C ILE A 150 -12.23 3.80 12.42
N GLN A 151 -12.60 2.81 13.25
CA GLN A 151 -12.45 2.92 14.70
C GLN A 151 -10.98 3.07 15.11
N ARG A 152 -10.07 2.31 14.49
CA ARG A 152 -8.62 2.44 14.69
C ARG A 152 -8.17 3.86 14.40
N LEU A 153 -8.45 4.38 13.20
CA LEU A 153 -8.02 5.72 12.80
C LEU A 153 -8.57 6.81 13.73
N ARG A 154 -9.83 6.69 14.18
CA ARG A 154 -10.42 7.60 15.17
C ARG A 154 -9.66 7.58 16.50
N LEU A 155 -9.36 6.39 17.02
CA LEU A 155 -8.65 6.25 18.30
C LEU A 155 -7.20 6.73 18.21
N GLU A 156 -6.51 6.47 17.09
CA GLU A 156 -5.15 6.97 16.84
C GLU A 156 -5.11 8.49 16.69
N TYR A 157 -6.09 9.10 16.00
CA TYR A 157 -6.23 10.55 15.95
C TYR A 157 -6.45 11.16 17.34
N ILE A 158 -7.31 10.55 18.15
CA ILE A 158 -7.56 11.01 19.52
C ILE A 158 -6.29 10.89 20.35
N ALA A 159 -5.59 9.76 20.29
CA ALA A 159 -4.30 9.58 20.95
C ALA A 159 -3.30 10.66 20.55
N PHE A 160 -3.24 11.01 19.26
CA PHE A 160 -2.38 12.09 18.76
C PHE A 160 -2.74 13.42 19.42
N LYS A 161 -4.02 13.82 19.38
CA LYS A 161 -4.50 15.06 20.03
C LYS A 161 -4.23 15.09 21.53
N LEU A 162 -4.33 13.95 22.20
CA LEU A 162 -4.07 13.84 23.64
C LEU A 162 -2.60 14.10 24.01
N ILE A 163 -1.66 13.86 23.09
CA ILE A 163 -0.22 14.00 23.35
C ILE A 163 0.38 15.27 22.74
N SER A 164 -0.19 15.77 21.64
CA SER A 164 0.30 16.99 20.97
C SER A 164 -0.38 18.26 21.48
N THR A 165 -1.46 18.17 22.26
CA THR A 165 -2.19 19.35 22.74
C THR A 165 -2.70 19.18 24.17
N ASN A 166 -3.03 20.31 24.82
CA ASN A 166 -3.61 20.34 26.16
C ASN A 166 -5.15 20.23 26.18
N VAL A 167 -5.79 19.92 25.05
CA VAL A 167 -7.25 19.86 24.93
C VAL A 167 -7.86 18.92 25.97
N SER A 168 -9.03 19.24 26.49
CA SER A 168 -9.73 18.36 27.44
C SER A 168 -10.38 17.16 26.73
N VAL A 169 -10.66 16.08 27.47
CA VAL A 169 -11.41 14.93 26.91
C VAL A 169 -12.82 15.36 26.48
N SER A 170 -13.40 16.35 27.17
CA SER A 170 -14.70 16.92 26.83
C SER A 170 -14.65 17.71 25.52
N GLU A 171 -13.60 18.51 25.29
CA GLU A 171 -13.39 19.21 24.01
C GLU A 171 -13.20 18.22 22.86
N ILE A 172 -12.39 17.17 23.05
CA ILE A 172 -12.23 16.13 22.04
C ILE A 172 -13.58 15.52 21.68
N LEU A 173 -14.41 15.17 22.67
CA LEU A 173 -15.76 14.61 22.46
C LEU A 173 -16.67 15.56 21.66
N SER A 174 -16.52 16.87 21.81
CA SER A 174 -17.31 17.85 21.03
C SER A 174 -16.91 17.91 19.55
N GLN A 175 -15.71 17.47 19.21
CA GLN A 175 -15.15 17.50 17.85
C GLN A 175 -15.27 16.16 17.12
N ILE A 176 -15.69 15.10 17.80
CA ILE A 176 -15.77 13.75 17.27
C ILE A 176 -17.16 13.17 17.49
N ASN A 177 -17.60 12.29 16.59
CA ASN A 177 -18.93 11.69 16.67
C ASN A 177 -18.97 10.47 17.64
N TYR A 178 -18.53 10.66 18.88
CA TYR A 178 -18.70 9.70 19.97
C TYR A 178 -19.82 10.15 20.90
N GLN A 179 -20.78 9.26 21.14
CA GLN A 179 -22.01 9.56 21.89
C GLN A 179 -21.76 10.04 23.34
N ASN A 180 -20.74 9.49 24.02
CA ASN A 180 -20.38 9.91 25.37
C ASN A 180 -18.96 9.47 25.78
N LYS A 181 -18.50 10.02 26.92
CA LYS A 181 -17.18 9.77 27.51
C LYS A 181 -16.94 8.31 27.89
N HIS A 182 -17.98 7.57 28.31
CA HIS A 182 -17.83 6.17 28.70
C HIS A 182 -17.53 5.29 27.48
N THR A 183 -18.23 5.50 26.38
CA THR A 183 -18.00 4.78 25.11
C THR A 183 -16.59 5.04 24.59
N LEU A 184 -16.15 6.30 24.59
CA LEU A 184 -14.78 6.65 24.20
C LEU A 184 -13.75 5.99 25.12
N SER A 185 -13.90 6.14 26.44
CA SER A 185 -12.92 5.60 27.40
C SER A 185 -12.80 4.08 27.31
N ARG A 186 -13.91 3.37 27.10
CA ARG A 186 -13.92 1.90 26.91
C ARG A 186 -13.22 1.51 25.61
N ALA A 187 -13.57 2.17 24.50
CA ALA A 187 -12.93 1.91 23.21
C ALA A 187 -11.42 2.19 23.23
N PHE A 188 -11.02 3.32 23.83
CA PHE A 188 -9.63 3.71 23.98
C PHE A 188 -8.85 2.72 24.85
N LYS A 189 -9.40 2.32 26.01
CA LYS A 189 -8.78 1.33 26.88
C LYS A 189 -8.61 -0.03 26.22
N ASN A 190 -9.60 -0.46 25.44
CA ASN A 190 -9.53 -1.73 24.71
C ASN A 190 -8.47 -1.70 23.61
N TYR A 191 -8.24 -0.54 22.99
CA TYR A 191 -7.27 -0.42 21.89
C TYR A 191 -5.84 -0.21 22.38
N PHE A 192 -5.63 0.74 23.30
CA PHE A 192 -4.29 1.10 23.81
C PHE A 192 -3.88 0.35 25.09
N ASN A 193 -4.73 -0.53 25.60
CA ASN A 193 -4.53 -1.27 26.86
C ASN A 193 -4.24 -0.36 28.08
N CYS A 194 -4.66 0.90 28.04
CA CYS A 194 -4.53 1.85 29.14
C CYS A 194 -5.61 2.94 29.05
N SER A 195 -5.89 3.60 30.17
CA SER A 195 -6.84 4.70 30.22
C SER A 195 -6.27 5.98 29.58
N ILE A 196 -7.15 6.90 29.17
CA ILE A 196 -6.76 8.19 28.60
C ILE A 196 -5.81 8.99 29.52
N PRO A 197 -6.04 9.11 30.84
CA PRO A 197 -5.11 9.80 31.74
C PRO A 197 -3.74 9.11 31.82
N GLU A 198 -3.72 7.77 31.88
CA GLU A 198 -2.46 7.00 31.88
C GLU A 198 -1.69 7.19 30.58
N PHE A 199 -2.39 7.20 29.44
CA PHE A 199 -1.79 7.46 28.14
C PHE A 199 -1.14 8.85 28.10
N ARG A 200 -1.86 9.91 28.52
CA ARG A 200 -1.28 11.25 28.63
C ARG A 200 -0.05 11.28 29.53
N LYS A 201 -0.11 10.65 30.69
CA LYS A 201 1.01 10.61 31.65
C LYS A 201 2.24 9.90 31.06
N ARG A 202 2.04 8.79 30.35
CA ARG A 202 3.12 8.02 29.71
C ARG A 202 3.82 8.84 28.63
N HIS A 203 3.06 9.62 27.86
CA HIS A 203 3.59 10.36 26.72
C HIS A 203 4.03 11.80 27.05
N SER A 204 3.52 12.40 28.14
CA SER A 204 4.02 13.70 28.68
C SER A 204 5.40 13.59 29.31
N ASN A 205 5.73 12.44 29.93
CA ASN A 205 7.01 12.22 30.61
C ASN A 205 8.11 11.63 29.69
N ALA A 206 7.90 11.53 28.38
CA ALA A 206 8.93 11.03 27.45
C ALA A 206 10.02 12.09 27.13
N CYS A 207 10.33 12.97 28.08
CA CYS A 207 11.48 13.89 28.07
C CYS A 207 12.77 13.22 28.59
N SER A 208 12.74 11.93 28.93
CA SER A 208 13.86 11.20 29.54
C SER A 208 14.62 10.26 28.58
N GLU A 209 14.63 10.55 27.28
CA GLU A 209 15.74 10.16 26.39
C GLU A 209 16.45 11.41 25.86
N GLY A 210 17.08 12.15 26.79
CA GLY A 210 18.20 13.03 26.46
C GLY A 210 19.32 12.20 25.82
N LYS A 211 19.99 12.67 24.77
CA LYS A 211 21.04 13.70 24.95
C LYS A 211 21.30 14.59 23.72
N ASN A 212 20.36 14.77 22.78
CA ASN A 212 20.47 15.83 21.76
C ASN A 212 19.08 16.26 21.25
N PRO A 213 18.46 17.34 21.74
CA PRO A 213 17.24 17.82 21.10
C PRO A 213 17.60 18.22 19.65
N ILE A 214 16.99 17.56 18.67
CA ILE A 214 17.11 17.99 17.27
C ILE A 214 16.19 19.20 17.13
N GLN A 215 16.74 20.37 17.41
CA GLN A 215 16.05 21.64 17.19
C GLN A 215 16.33 22.07 15.75
N ILE A 216 15.26 22.16 14.96
CA ILE A 216 15.32 22.60 13.57
C ILE A 216 14.41 23.81 13.46
N GLU A 217 14.98 24.96 13.17
CA GLU A 217 14.17 26.15 12.90
C GLU A 217 13.40 25.95 11.58
N PRO A 218 12.06 26.06 11.61
CA PRO A 218 11.28 25.99 10.39
C PRO A 218 11.39 27.28 9.59
N SER A 219 11.42 27.15 8.28
CA SER A 219 11.13 28.25 7.35
C SER A 219 9.67 28.16 6.91
N ILE A 220 8.92 29.25 7.01
CA ILE A 220 7.60 29.34 6.41
C ILE A 220 7.77 29.70 4.93
N GLU A 221 7.32 28.81 4.05
CA GLU A 221 7.45 28.97 2.61
C GLU A 221 6.13 28.73 1.89
N ARG A 222 5.93 29.44 0.79
CA ARG A 222 4.78 29.23 -0.08
C ARG A 222 5.05 28.07 -1.03
N VAL A 223 4.32 26.98 -0.86
CA VAL A 223 4.42 25.80 -1.71
C VAL A 223 3.37 25.92 -2.82
N PRO A 224 3.76 25.78 -4.10
CA PRO A 224 2.79 25.77 -5.20
C PRO A 224 2.00 24.46 -5.19
N HIS A 225 0.86 24.48 -5.87
CA HIS A 225 0.06 23.27 -6.08
C HIS A 225 0.91 22.19 -6.75
N THR A 226 1.05 21.05 -6.07
CA THR A 226 2.00 19.99 -6.45
C THR A 226 1.27 18.66 -6.59
N ARG A 227 1.41 18.05 -7.76
CA ARG A 227 0.90 16.70 -8.08
C ARG A 227 1.93 15.66 -7.67
N ILE A 228 1.52 14.59 -7.02
CA ILE A 228 2.39 13.46 -6.64
C ILE A 228 1.78 12.18 -7.17
N ALA A 229 2.54 11.44 -7.99
CA ALA A 229 2.21 10.03 -8.25
C ALA A 229 2.80 9.18 -7.14
N TYR A 230 1.97 8.36 -6.50
CA TYR A 230 2.39 7.56 -5.34
C TYR A 230 1.91 6.11 -5.41
N LEU A 231 2.61 5.26 -4.66
CA LEU A 231 2.19 3.92 -4.28
C LEU A 231 1.96 3.90 -2.77
N LYS A 232 0.93 3.17 -2.34
CA LYS A 232 0.50 3.14 -0.94
C LYS A 232 0.87 1.83 -0.27
N LEU A 233 1.40 1.91 0.94
CA LEU A 233 1.54 0.79 1.86
C LEU A 233 0.52 0.98 2.98
N GLU A 234 -0.34 -0.02 3.22
CA GLU A 234 -1.36 0.05 4.27
C GLU A 234 -0.98 -0.76 5.50
N ARG A 235 -0.69 -2.05 5.30
CA ARG A 235 -0.39 -3.01 6.35
C ARG A 235 0.60 -4.03 5.84
N THR A 236 1.61 -4.35 6.63
CA THR A 236 2.58 -5.39 6.29
C THR A 236 3.29 -5.91 7.53
N HIS A 237 3.58 -7.21 7.56
CA HIS A 237 4.42 -7.82 8.60
C HIS A 237 5.92 -7.55 8.39
N HIS A 238 6.29 -7.01 7.22
CA HIS A 238 7.68 -6.75 6.84
C HIS A 238 7.82 -5.35 6.25
N VAL A 239 7.64 -4.31 7.08
CA VAL A 239 7.66 -2.90 6.65
C VAL A 239 8.91 -2.57 5.85
N SER A 240 10.11 -2.88 6.34
CA SER A 240 11.37 -2.58 5.63
C SER A 240 11.43 -3.21 4.24
N HIS A 241 10.96 -4.45 4.09
CA HIS A 241 10.96 -5.14 2.79
C HIS A 241 9.93 -4.52 1.85
N SER A 242 8.66 -4.39 2.28
CA SER A 242 7.59 -3.82 1.47
C SER A 242 7.90 -2.38 1.06
N PHE A 243 8.44 -1.58 1.98
CA PHE A 243 8.87 -0.21 1.73
C PHE A 243 10.00 -0.15 0.70
N SER A 244 10.99 -1.05 0.79
CA SER A 244 12.06 -1.15 -0.22
C SER A 244 11.53 -1.52 -1.61
N VAL A 245 10.57 -2.45 -1.68
CA VAL A 245 9.94 -2.85 -2.95
C VAL A 245 9.22 -1.67 -3.60
N LEU A 246 8.43 -0.92 -2.84
CA LEU A 246 7.73 0.26 -3.37
C LEU A 246 8.71 1.34 -3.86
N TRP A 247 9.79 1.60 -3.11
CA TRP A 247 10.82 2.53 -3.56
C TRP A 247 11.48 2.10 -4.86
N LYS A 248 11.82 0.81 -5.02
CA LYS A 248 12.36 0.29 -6.28
C LYS A 248 11.42 0.54 -7.46
N GLN A 249 10.10 0.37 -7.25
CA GLN A 249 9.09 0.65 -8.28
C GLN A 249 9.01 2.15 -8.61
N VAL A 250 9.03 3.03 -7.61
CA VAL A 250 9.02 4.50 -7.81
C VAL A 250 10.30 4.96 -8.52
N LEU A 251 11.46 4.41 -8.16
CA LEU A 251 12.75 4.71 -8.80
C LEU A 251 12.73 4.31 -10.27
N GLN A 252 12.34 3.07 -10.58
CA GLN A 252 12.24 2.57 -11.95
C GLN A 252 11.25 3.39 -12.78
N PHE A 253 10.10 3.74 -12.20
CA PHE A 253 9.13 4.63 -12.82
C PHE A 253 9.75 6.00 -13.13
N SER A 254 10.39 6.63 -12.14
CA SER A 254 11.03 7.94 -12.31
C SER A 254 12.12 7.94 -13.39
N GLU A 255 12.94 6.89 -13.46
CA GLU A 255 13.98 6.72 -14.46
C GLU A 255 13.40 6.56 -15.86
N SER A 256 12.38 5.69 -16.01
CA SER A 256 11.75 5.40 -17.31
C SER A 256 11.17 6.65 -17.99
N TYR A 257 10.76 7.64 -17.21
CA TYR A 257 10.17 8.89 -17.71
C TYR A 257 11.08 10.12 -17.56
N GLY A 258 12.32 9.94 -17.10
CA GLY A 258 13.28 11.01 -16.85
C GLY A 258 12.70 12.11 -15.95
N LEU A 259 12.07 11.75 -14.82
CA LEU A 259 11.40 12.72 -13.96
C LEU A 259 12.38 13.60 -13.18
N LEU A 260 13.49 13.03 -12.70
CA LEU A 260 14.51 13.81 -11.97
C LEU A 260 15.13 14.92 -12.81
N SER A 261 15.40 14.66 -14.10
CA SER A 261 15.93 15.68 -15.00
C SER A 261 14.92 16.81 -15.29
N LYS A 262 13.64 16.60 -14.98
CA LYS A 262 12.57 17.61 -15.04
C LYS A 262 12.38 18.36 -13.72
N GLY A 263 13.28 18.18 -12.75
CA GLY A 263 13.20 18.82 -11.43
C GLY A 263 12.20 18.18 -10.48
N CYS A 264 11.68 16.99 -10.80
CA CYS A 264 10.79 16.26 -9.90
C CYS A 264 11.55 15.78 -8.65
N LYS A 265 10.85 15.74 -7.52
CA LYS A 265 11.38 15.33 -6.22
C LYS A 265 10.71 14.04 -5.76
N TYR A 266 11.48 13.18 -5.11
CA TYR A 266 10.92 12.04 -4.39
C TYR A 266 10.21 12.49 -3.13
N VAL A 267 9.10 11.84 -2.82
CA VAL A 267 8.26 12.15 -1.66
C VAL A 267 7.94 10.87 -0.91
N SER A 268 8.03 10.94 0.42
CA SER A 268 7.51 9.95 1.34
C SER A 268 6.57 10.65 2.31
N MET A 269 5.38 10.10 2.50
CA MET A 269 4.41 10.61 3.47
C MET A 269 3.99 9.48 4.39
N THR A 270 4.05 9.72 5.69
CA THR A 270 3.44 8.84 6.69
C THR A 270 2.09 9.44 7.06
N LEU A 271 1.03 8.63 6.98
CA LEU A 271 -0.34 9.07 7.29
C LEU A 271 -0.71 8.86 8.76
N ASP A 272 0.16 8.20 9.50
CA ASP A 272 -0.03 7.78 10.88
C ASP A 272 1.13 8.29 11.74
N TYR A 273 0.94 8.31 13.06
CA TYR A 273 1.98 8.78 13.98
C TYR A 273 2.80 7.59 14.50
N PRO A 274 4.11 7.47 14.19
CA PRO A 274 4.90 6.27 14.48
C PRO A 274 5.00 5.88 15.97
N PHE A 275 4.73 6.81 16.89
CA PHE A 275 4.74 6.53 18.33
C PHE A 275 3.38 6.08 18.89
N ILE A 276 2.32 6.10 18.06
CA ILE A 276 0.97 5.70 18.42
C ILE A 276 0.57 4.45 17.66
N THR A 277 0.79 4.47 16.34
CA THR A 277 0.38 3.41 15.43
C THR A 277 1.47 2.34 15.40
N LEU A 278 1.06 1.07 15.49
CA LEU A 278 2.00 -0.05 15.38
C LEU A 278 2.65 -0.05 13.99
N GLU A 279 3.92 -0.45 13.93
CA GLU A 279 4.70 -0.47 12.69
C GLU A 279 3.98 -1.26 11.58
N GLU A 280 3.45 -2.44 11.90
CA GLU A 280 2.73 -3.28 10.93
C GLU A 280 1.45 -2.64 10.37
N GLN A 281 0.86 -1.69 11.10
CA GLN A 281 -0.40 -1.00 10.76
C GLN A 281 -0.18 0.42 10.22
N SER A 282 1.09 0.84 10.12
CA SER A 282 1.47 2.18 9.68
C SER A 282 1.32 2.32 8.18
N ARG A 283 0.61 3.37 7.77
CA ARG A 283 0.31 3.66 6.37
C ARG A 283 1.31 4.66 5.82
N PHE A 284 1.87 4.33 4.66
CA PHE A 284 2.85 5.15 3.96
C PHE A 284 2.42 5.38 2.52
N MET A 285 2.77 6.55 2.00
CA MET A 285 2.76 6.84 0.57
C MET A 285 4.19 7.14 0.15
N VAL A 286 4.68 6.48 -0.89
CA VAL A 286 5.96 6.79 -1.51
C VAL A 286 5.75 7.13 -2.97
N GLY A 287 6.42 8.15 -3.46
CA GLY A 287 6.10 8.71 -4.76
C GLY A 287 7.10 9.73 -5.26
N VAL A 288 6.70 10.38 -6.34
CA VAL A 288 7.48 11.40 -7.03
C VAL A 288 6.55 12.52 -7.49
N THR A 289 7.00 13.77 -7.33
CA THR A 289 6.25 14.92 -7.84
C THR A 289 6.16 14.87 -9.36
N LEU A 290 5.10 15.41 -9.93
CA LEU A 290 4.87 15.39 -11.36
C LEU A 290 4.69 16.80 -11.93
N PRO A 291 5.14 17.04 -13.19
CA PRO A 291 4.71 18.20 -13.95
C PRO A 291 3.19 18.20 -14.13
N GLN A 292 2.58 19.37 -14.14
CA GLN A 292 1.11 19.51 -14.25
C GLN A 292 0.51 18.82 -15.48
N SER A 293 1.23 18.82 -16.61
CA SER A 293 0.81 18.18 -17.87
C SER A 293 1.05 16.67 -17.96
N PHE A 294 1.66 16.04 -16.94
CA PHE A 294 2.05 14.64 -17.01
C PHE A 294 0.84 13.71 -16.83
N LYS A 295 0.70 12.74 -17.75
CA LYS A 295 -0.29 11.66 -17.67
C LYS A 295 0.25 10.52 -16.82
N ILE A 296 -0.50 10.14 -15.81
CA ILE A 296 -0.07 9.16 -14.81
C ILE A 296 -0.36 7.76 -15.34
N PRO A 297 0.64 6.85 -15.35
CA PRO A 297 0.39 5.47 -15.73
C PRO A 297 -0.58 4.79 -14.77
N LYS A 298 -1.26 3.76 -15.28
CA LYS A 298 -2.13 2.92 -14.45
C LYS A 298 -1.34 2.30 -13.30
N GLY A 299 -1.96 2.22 -12.13
CA GLY A 299 -1.39 1.60 -10.93
C GLY A 299 -0.78 2.57 -9.92
N PHE A 300 -0.63 3.86 -10.27
CA PHE A 300 -0.25 4.91 -9.32
C PHE A 300 -1.48 5.71 -8.87
N GLY A 301 -1.55 6.01 -7.57
CA GLY A 301 -2.47 7.01 -7.03
C GLY A 301 -1.95 8.42 -7.33
N VAL A 302 -2.85 9.41 -7.24
CA VAL A 302 -2.52 10.82 -7.42
C VAL A 302 -2.88 11.56 -6.15
N TYR A 303 -1.89 12.17 -5.51
CA TYR A 303 -2.11 13.04 -4.36
C TYR A 303 -1.84 14.49 -4.76
N GLU A 304 -2.77 15.36 -4.39
CA GLU A 304 -2.73 16.78 -4.68
C GLU A 304 -2.36 17.56 -3.42
N VAL A 305 -1.16 18.14 -3.41
CA VAL A 305 -0.76 19.07 -2.36
C VAL A 305 -1.32 20.45 -2.74
N PRO A 306 -2.23 21.03 -1.93
CA PRO A 306 -2.79 22.34 -2.24
C PRO A 306 -1.71 23.43 -2.18
N ALA A 307 -1.87 24.48 -2.98
CA ALA A 307 -1.01 25.65 -2.85
C ALA A 307 -1.29 26.33 -1.51
N GLY A 308 -0.24 26.73 -0.79
CA GLY A 308 -0.41 27.31 0.54
C GLY A 308 0.89 27.64 1.22
N GLU A 309 0.79 28.14 2.45
CA GLU A 309 1.93 28.33 3.34
C GLU A 309 2.18 27.05 4.13
N TYR A 310 3.43 26.60 4.14
CA TYR A 310 3.86 25.40 4.83
C TYR A 310 5.08 25.71 5.70
N ALA A 311 5.14 25.09 6.88
CA ALA A 311 6.35 25.04 7.68
C ALA A 311 7.28 23.97 7.12
N ILE A 312 8.48 24.37 6.69
CA ILE A 312 9.48 23.49 6.10
C ILE A 312 10.63 23.31 7.08
N PHE A 313 10.83 22.07 7.52
CA PHE A 313 11.94 21.66 8.37
C PHE A 313 13.00 20.97 7.51
N ARG A 314 14.19 21.57 7.43
CA ARG A 314 15.31 21.00 6.66
C ARG A 314 16.23 20.24 7.60
N PHE A 315 16.25 18.93 7.45
CA PHE A 315 17.09 18.03 8.23
C PHE A 315 18.17 17.39 7.36
N LYS A 316 19.42 17.38 7.85
CA LYS A 316 20.54 16.64 7.26
C LYS A 316 21.16 15.77 8.36
N GLY A 317 20.90 14.47 8.30
CA GLY A 317 21.37 13.52 9.30
C GLY A 317 21.04 12.08 8.94
N LEU A 318 21.06 11.18 9.92
CA LEU A 318 20.84 9.75 9.71
C LEU A 318 19.34 9.43 9.71
N TYR A 319 18.94 8.40 8.95
CA TYR A 319 17.52 8.05 8.81
C TYR A 319 16.85 7.70 10.16
N HIS A 320 17.57 7.03 11.06
CA HIS A 320 17.05 6.67 12.39
C HIS A 320 16.80 7.89 13.29
N GLU A 321 17.33 9.07 12.94
CA GLU A 321 17.11 10.31 13.68
C GLU A 321 15.77 10.98 13.30
N LEU A 322 15.14 10.58 12.17
CA LEU A 322 13.87 11.16 11.71
C LEU A 322 12.77 11.06 12.76
N ASN A 323 12.72 9.99 13.56
CA ASN A 323 11.74 9.85 14.63
C ASN A 323 11.86 10.98 15.68
N ARG A 324 13.08 11.44 15.96
CA ARG A 324 13.32 12.56 16.88
C ARG A 324 12.93 13.89 16.23
N VAL A 325 13.15 14.04 14.93
CA VAL A 325 12.71 15.20 14.15
C VAL A 325 11.18 15.30 14.14
N TYR A 326 10.48 14.22 13.81
CA TYR A 326 9.01 14.20 13.82
C TYR A 326 8.45 14.49 15.21
N ARG A 327 9.06 13.92 16.25
CA ARG A 327 8.69 14.23 17.63
C ARG A 327 8.78 15.72 17.92
N TYR A 328 9.91 16.35 17.57
CA TYR A 328 10.09 17.79 17.75
C TYR A 328 9.03 18.60 16.99
N ILE A 329 8.80 18.30 15.72
CA ILE A 329 7.81 19.00 14.89
C ILE A 329 6.41 18.92 15.52
N TYR A 330 5.97 17.73 15.92
CA TYR A 330 4.58 17.48 16.32
C TYR A 330 4.27 17.66 17.80
N LEU A 331 5.27 17.55 18.69
CA LEU A 331 5.07 17.65 20.14
C LEU A 331 5.72 18.89 20.76
N ASP A 332 6.76 19.44 20.14
CA ASP A 332 7.51 20.56 20.72
C ASP A 332 7.30 21.89 19.97
N TRP A 333 7.09 21.86 18.64
CA TRP A 333 6.91 23.08 17.82
C TRP A 333 5.45 23.46 17.52
N LEU A 334 4.62 22.48 17.14
CA LEU A 334 3.17 22.64 16.87
C LEU A 334 2.38 22.84 18.17
#